data_AF-A0A0D5CFU8-F1
#
_entry.id   AF-A0A0D5CFU8-F1
#
_cell.length_a   1.000
_cell.length_b   1.000
_cell.length_c   1.000
_cell.angle_alpha   90.00
_cell.angle_beta   90.00
_cell.angle_gamma   90.00
#
_symmetry.space_group_name_H-M   'P 1'
#
loop_
_entity.id
_entity.type
_entity.pdbx_description
1 polymer ?
#
loop_
_entity_poly.entity_id
_entity_poly.type
_entity_poly.pdbx_seq_one_letter_code
_entity_poly.pdbx_strand_id
1 'polypeptide(L)'
;MARQSNRDVRLDAPKGLRTTVLPLRNRASRDRFGRFTESIARGMGTPWFLVGLTLFCVAWIGYNTYGPESARFDSAALGFTALTLILSLQASYAAPLILLAQNRQDDRDRVQIEQDRQRAERNVADVEYLAREVVSLRLQMKDVASKDFIRAELRQLLEELDRRDDPEADDAEGEGRRRTHAR
;
A
#
# COMPACT_ATOMS: atom_id res chain seq x y z
N MET A 1 21.77 1.14 60.69
CA MET A 1 22.06 -0.01 59.81
C MET A 1 21.58 0.31 58.41
N ALA A 2 22.51 0.20 57.46
CA ALA A 2 22.33 0.57 56.06
C ALA A 2 21.39 -0.39 55.30
N ARG A 3 20.65 0.15 54.33
CA ARG A 3 20.31 -0.57 53.10
C ARG A 3 20.14 0.40 51.94
N GLN A 4 21.26 0.62 51.24
CA GLN A 4 21.25 0.94 49.82
C GLN A 4 20.64 -0.24 49.06
N SER A 5 19.67 0.03 48.20
CA SER A 5 19.29 -0.85 47.10
C SER A 5 19.12 0.01 45.86
N ASN A 6 20.22 0.06 45.13
CA ASN A 6 20.38 0.29 43.71
C ASN A 6 19.08 0.12 42.90
N ARG A 7 18.56 1.21 42.31
CA ARG A 7 17.59 1.13 41.22
C ARG A 7 18.37 1.16 39.91
N ASP A 8 18.46 0.00 39.29
CA ASP A 8 18.97 -0.19 37.94
C ASP A 8 18.28 0.75 36.95
N VAL A 9 19.02 1.76 36.51
CA VAL A 9 18.67 2.59 35.36
C VAL A 9 18.90 1.72 34.13
N ARG A 10 17.80 1.16 33.59
CA ARG A 10 17.82 0.40 32.34
C ARG A 10 18.28 1.31 31.20
N LEU A 11 19.47 1.04 30.68
CA LEU A 11 20.13 1.75 29.57
C LEU A 11 19.78 1.17 28.19
N ASP A 12 18.53 0.77 27.97
CA ASP A 12 18.07 0.20 26.69
C ASP A 12 16.92 1.02 26.10
N ALA A 13 17.22 2.25 25.70
CA ALA A 13 16.37 3.02 24.80
C ALA A 13 17.24 3.51 23.63
N PRO A 14 16.95 3.11 22.38
CA PRO A 14 17.70 3.60 21.24
C PRO A 14 17.56 5.13 21.17
N LYS A 15 18.70 5.83 21.13
CA LYS A 15 18.79 7.28 20.90
C LYS A 15 18.31 7.61 19.49
N GLY A 16 17.00 7.73 19.31
CA GLY A 16 16.35 8.17 18.08
C GLY A 16 15.62 9.49 18.31
N LEU A 17 16.12 10.55 17.68
CA LEU A 17 15.41 11.76 17.27
C LEU A 17 14.35 12.32 18.25
N ARG A 18 14.80 13.22 19.14
CA ARG A 18 13.90 14.24 19.70
C ARG A 18 13.53 15.23 18.59
N THR A 19 12.54 14.89 17.77
CA THR A 19 11.87 15.88 16.93
C THR A 19 10.89 16.64 17.82
N THR A 20 11.21 17.91 18.09
CA THR A 20 10.30 18.85 18.74
C THR A 20 9.16 19.11 17.76
N VAL A 21 8.08 18.34 17.88
CA VAL A 21 6.84 18.56 17.11
C VAL A 21 6.15 19.81 17.67
N LEU A 22 6.42 20.96 17.06
CA LEU A 22 5.58 22.15 17.20
C LEU A 22 4.15 21.78 16.76
N PRO A 23 3.11 22.02 17.58
CA PRO A 23 1.75 21.74 17.18
C PRO A 23 1.35 22.73 16.07
N LEU A 24 1.18 22.22 14.85
CA LEU A 24 0.65 22.96 13.71
C LEU A 24 -0.78 23.45 14.00
N ARG A 25 -0.88 24.63 14.60
CA ARG A 25 -2.09 25.45 14.70
C ARG A 25 -2.46 26.09 13.34
N ASN A 26 -2.28 25.34 12.24
CA ASN A 26 -2.63 25.74 10.87
C ASN A 26 -3.47 24.69 10.12
N ARG A 27 -3.92 23.62 10.79
CA ARG A 27 -4.81 22.62 10.16
C ARG A 27 -6.22 23.18 9.88
N ALA A 28 -6.74 24.04 10.75
CA ALA A 28 -8.11 24.55 10.63
C ALA A 28 -8.33 25.47 9.40
N SER A 29 -7.34 26.27 8.99
CA SER A 29 -7.44 27.12 7.79
C SER A 29 -7.26 26.32 6.49
N ARG A 30 -6.38 25.29 6.53
CA ARG A 30 -6.12 24.39 5.39
C ARG A 30 -7.34 23.56 5.02
N ASP A 31 -8.16 23.19 6.00
CA ASP A 31 -9.32 22.32 5.82
C ASP A 31 -10.53 23.06 5.18
N ARG A 32 -10.74 24.34 5.51
CA ARG A 32 -11.79 25.16 4.87
C ARG A 32 -11.46 25.51 3.43
N PHE A 33 -10.22 25.93 3.18
CA PHE A 33 -9.77 26.25 1.83
C PHE A 33 -9.68 24.97 0.98
N GLY A 34 -9.25 23.84 1.57
CA GLY A 34 -9.24 22.52 0.93
C GLY A 34 -10.62 22.08 0.44
N ARG A 35 -11.66 22.15 1.29
CA ARG A 35 -13.03 21.78 0.90
C ARG A 35 -13.62 22.70 -0.18
N PHE A 36 -13.31 24.00 -0.13
CA PHE A 36 -13.72 24.95 -1.17
C PHE A 36 -13.04 24.65 -2.51
N THR A 37 -11.73 24.42 -2.50
CA THR A 37 -10.97 24.03 -3.69
C THR A 37 -11.44 22.67 -4.24
N GLU A 38 -11.79 21.71 -3.39
CA GLU A 38 -12.30 20.40 -3.81
C GLU A 38 -13.70 20.47 -4.45
N SER A 39 -14.56 21.39 -3.98
CA SER A 39 -15.85 21.67 -4.62
C SER A 39 -15.66 22.36 -5.97
N ILE A 40 -14.74 23.33 -6.05
CA ILE A 40 -14.41 24.03 -7.30
C ILE A 40 -13.75 23.08 -8.32
N ALA A 41 -12.85 22.20 -7.88
CA ALA A 41 -12.19 21.22 -8.73
C ALA A 41 -13.18 20.20 -9.30
N ARG A 42 -14.12 19.70 -8.48
CA ARG A 42 -15.23 18.86 -8.94
C ARG A 42 -16.15 19.61 -9.91
N GLY A 43 -16.38 20.90 -9.68
CA GLY A 43 -17.16 21.76 -10.58
C GLY A 43 -16.49 21.94 -11.94
N MET A 44 -15.22 22.36 -11.98
CA MET A 44 -14.49 22.65 -13.23
C MET A 44 -14.22 21.40 -14.09
N GLY A 45 -14.05 20.23 -13.48
CA GLY A 45 -13.80 18.97 -14.20
C GLY A 45 -15.05 18.31 -14.80
N THR A 46 -16.25 18.84 -14.52
CA THR A 46 -17.51 18.22 -14.95
C THR A 46 -18.08 18.91 -16.20
N PRO A 47 -18.60 18.17 -17.21
CA PRO A 47 -19.20 18.76 -18.41
C PRO A 47 -20.33 19.78 -18.13
N TRP A 48 -20.99 19.65 -16.99
CA TRP A 48 -22.03 20.57 -16.52
C TRP A 48 -21.56 22.02 -16.32
N PHE A 49 -20.28 22.25 -16.02
CA PHE A 49 -19.74 23.62 -15.91
C PHE A 49 -19.77 24.34 -17.25
N LEU A 50 -19.38 23.65 -18.34
CA LEU A 50 -19.42 24.20 -19.69
C LEU A 50 -20.87 24.51 -20.09
N VAL A 51 -21.81 23.60 -19.81
CA VAL A 51 -23.24 23.82 -20.08
C VAL A 51 -23.77 25.06 -19.36
N GLY A 52 -23.45 25.22 -18.06
CA GLY A 52 -23.85 26.39 -17.28
C GLY A 52 -23.26 27.70 -17.80
N LEU A 53 -21.98 27.70 -18.16
CA LEU A 53 -21.30 28.86 -18.74
C LEU A 53 -21.89 29.23 -20.11
N THR A 54 -22.17 28.24 -20.96
CA THR A 54 -22.84 28.47 -22.26
C THR A 54 -24.25 29.04 -22.06
N LEU A 55 -25.03 28.49 -21.14
CA LEU A 55 -26.37 29.01 -20.84
C LEU A 55 -26.31 30.47 -20.34
N PHE A 56 -25.33 30.79 -19.48
CA PHE A 56 -25.10 32.15 -19.00
C PHE A 56 -24.77 33.11 -20.17
N CYS A 57 -23.86 32.73 -21.07
CA CYS A 57 -23.52 33.54 -22.24
C CYS A 57 -24.75 33.75 -23.15
N VAL A 58 -25.52 32.69 -23.42
CA VAL A 58 -26.74 32.79 -24.25
C VAL A 58 -27.78 33.67 -23.59
N ALA A 59 -28.00 33.54 -22.28
CA ALA A 59 -28.94 34.37 -21.53
C ALA A 59 -28.51 35.84 -21.50
N TRP A 60 -27.22 36.11 -21.33
CA TRP A 60 -26.65 37.47 -21.34
C TRP A 60 -26.82 38.15 -22.69
N ILE A 61 -26.48 37.45 -23.77
CA ILE A 61 -26.66 37.91 -25.14
C ILE A 61 -28.15 38.15 -25.38
N GLY A 62 -29.02 37.18 -25.06
CA GLY A 62 -30.46 37.31 -25.21
C GLY A 62 -31.03 38.53 -24.46
N TYR A 63 -30.65 38.73 -23.20
CA TYR A 63 -31.10 39.86 -22.40
C TYR A 63 -30.67 41.20 -23.00
N ASN A 64 -29.40 41.34 -23.39
CA ASN A 64 -28.89 42.58 -23.96
C ASN A 64 -29.32 42.80 -25.43
N THR A 65 -29.69 41.76 -26.16
CA THR A 65 -30.23 41.86 -27.52
C THR A 65 -31.72 42.17 -27.53
N TYR A 66 -32.54 41.56 -26.68
CA TYR A 66 -33.99 41.77 -26.68
C TYR A 66 -34.47 42.82 -25.65
N GLY A 67 -33.59 43.28 -24.75
CA GLY A 67 -33.92 44.28 -23.74
C GLY A 67 -34.09 45.71 -24.31
N PRO A 68 -34.84 46.59 -23.62
CA PRO A 68 -35.04 47.99 -24.01
C PRO A 68 -33.71 48.74 -24.12
N GLU A 69 -33.54 49.62 -25.11
CA GLU A 69 -32.29 50.37 -25.33
C GLU A 69 -31.78 51.14 -24.11
N SER A 70 -32.69 51.63 -23.26
CA SER A 70 -32.35 52.33 -22.01
C SER A 70 -31.79 51.43 -20.90
N ALA A 71 -31.94 50.10 -21.01
CA ALA A 71 -31.50 49.11 -20.02
C ALA A 71 -30.41 48.17 -20.56
N ARG A 72 -29.96 48.37 -21.81
CA ARG A 72 -28.86 47.60 -22.42
C ARG A 72 -27.53 48.03 -21.83
N PHE A 73 -27.04 47.27 -20.86
CA PHE A 73 -25.73 47.50 -20.26
C PHE A 73 -24.58 47.08 -21.19
N ASP A 74 -24.79 46.06 -22.03
CA ASP A 74 -23.79 45.50 -22.94
C ASP A 74 -24.35 45.41 -24.37
N SER A 75 -24.31 46.52 -25.11
CA SER A 75 -24.97 46.64 -26.41
C SER A 75 -24.36 45.74 -27.49
N ALA A 76 -25.21 45.08 -28.27
CA ALA A 76 -24.79 44.23 -29.40
C ALA A 76 -23.99 45.00 -30.48
N ALA A 77 -24.22 46.31 -30.62
CA ALA A 77 -23.49 47.17 -31.55
C ALA A 77 -21.98 47.29 -31.23
N LEU A 78 -21.59 47.09 -29.96
CA LEU A 78 -20.20 47.09 -29.48
C LEU A 78 -19.65 45.67 -29.32
N GLY A 79 -20.35 44.64 -29.83
CA GLY A 79 -19.89 43.26 -29.82
C GLY A 79 -19.79 42.63 -28.42
N PHE A 80 -20.63 43.05 -27.47
CA PHE A 80 -20.61 42.55 -26.08
C PHE A 80 -19.25 42.76 -25.39
N THR A 81 -18.80 44.02 -25.34
CA THR A 81 -17.50 44.39 -24.76
C THR A 81 -17.42 44.00 -23.29
N ALA A 82 -18.51 44.16 -22.50
CA ALA A 82 -18.47 43.82 -21.08
C ALA A 82 -18.33 42.30 -20.86
N LEU A 83 -19.10 41.49 -21.60
CA LEU A 83 -18.96 40.03 -21.57
C LEU A 83 -17.54 39.60 -21.93
N THR A 84 -16.96 40.19 -22.98
CA THR A 84 -15.61 39.87 -23.44
C THR A 84 -14.54 40.22 -22.39
N LEU A 85 -14.66 41.38 -21.74
CA LEU A 85 -13.76 41.78 -20.67
C LEU A 85 -13.82 40.82 -19.48
N ILE A 86 -15.04 40.42 -19.08
CA ILE A 86 -15.25 39.47 -17.99
C ILE A 86 -14.66 38.10 -18.33
N LEU A 87 -14.89 37.57 -19.54
CA LEU A 87 -14.35 36.28 -19.97
C LEU A 87 -12.81 36.31 -20.05
N SER A 88 -12.22 37.41 -20.53
CA SER A 88 -10.77 37.58 -20.58
C SER A 88 -10.15 37.62 -19.18
N LEU A 89 -10.80 38.32 -18.23
CA LEU A 89 -10.41 38.32 -16.83
C LEU A 89 -10.55 36.93 -16.19
N GLN A 90 -11.63 36.20 -16.52
CA GLN A 90 -11.89 34.85 -16.05
C GLN A 90 -10.76 33.89 -16.44
N ALA A 91 -10.29 33.95 -17.68
CA ALA A 91 -9.15 33.16 -18.14
C ALA A 91 -7.85 33.54 -17.41
N SER A 92 -7.61 34.84 -17.19
CA SER A 92 -6.39 35.33 -16.53
C SER A 92 -6.28 34.89 -15.07
N TYR A 93 -7.37 34.92 -14.30
CA TYR A 93 -7.34 34.48 -12.89
C TYR A 93 -7.41 32.95 -12.72
N ALA A 94 -7.89 32.22 -13.74
CA ALA A 94 -7.89 30.77 -13.71
C ALA A 94 -6.47 30.19 -13.67
N ALA A 95 -5.53 30.75 -14.44
CA ALA A 95 -4.15 30.29 -14.49
C ALA A 95 -3.45 30.19 -13.11
N PRO A 96 -3.43 31.24 -12.26
CA PRO A 96 -2.81 31.15 -10.94
C PRO A 96 -3.54 30.20 -9.99
N LEU A 97 -4.87 30.06 -10.09
CA LEU A 97 -5.61 29.10 -9.28
C LEU A 97 -5.32 27.65 -9.70
N ILE A 98 -5.19 27.41 -11.01
CA ILE A 98 -4.81 26.10 -11.54
C ILE A 98 -3.40 25.75 -11.07
N LEU A 99 -2.45 26.67 -11.09
CA LEU A 99 -1.09 26.45 -10.56
C LEU A 99 -1.11 26.09 -9.07
N LEU A 100 -1.92 26.77 -8.26
CA LEU A 100 -2.07 26.42 -6.84
C LEU A 100 -2.72 25.05 -6.62
N ALA A 101 -3.68 24.67 -7.46
CA ALA A 101 -4.29 23.35 -7.42
C ALA A 101 -3.30 22.26 -7.85
N GLN A 102 -2.48 22.52 -8.87
CA GLN A 102 -1.44 21.63 -9.37
C GLN A 102 -0.34 21.41 -8.33
N ASN A 103 0.19 22.47 -7.70
CA ASN A 103 1.19 22.32 -6.63
C ASN A 103 0.70 21.40 -5.49
N ARG A 104 -0.59 21.47 -5.13
CA ARG A 104 -1.19 20.58 -4.12
C ARG A 104 -1.39 19.16 -4.61
N GLN A 105 -1.59 18.95 -5.90
CA GLN A 105 -1.66 17.63 -6.50
C GLN A 105 -0.27 16.99 -6.53
N ASP A 106 0.73 17.73 -7.01
CA ASP A 106 2.12 17.29 -7.09
C ASP A 106 2.69 16.93 -5.72
N ASP A 107 2.36 17.71 -4.68
CA ASP A 107 2.73 17.40 -3.29
C ASP A 107 2.16 16.06 -2.81
N ARG A 108 0.89 15.75 -3.17
CA ARG A 108 0.26 14.47 -2.82
C ARG A 108 0.86 13.32 -3.61
N ASP A 109 1.06 13.51 -4.91
CA ASP A 109 1.62 12.51 -5.80
C ASP A 109 3.04 12.17 -5.37
N ARG A 110 3.84 13.17 -4.96
CA ARG A 110 5.19 12.95 -4.40
C ARG A 110 5.17 12.07 -3.15
N VAL A 111 4.26 12.33 -2.21
CA VAL A 111 4.13 11.51 -0.99
C VAL A 111 3.71 10.09 -1.32
N GLN A 112 2.79 9.92 -2.27
CA GLN A 112 2.35 8.60 -2.72
C GLN A 112 3.49 7.80 -3.37
N ILE A 113 4.28 8.45 -4.25
CA ILE A 113 5.46 7.83 -4.89
C ILE A 113 6.48 7.38 -3.86
N GLU A 114 6.76 8.19 -2.83
CA GLU A 114 7.70 7.82 -1.76
C GLU A 114 7.21 6.62 -0.96
N GLN A 115 5.90 6.56 -0.65
CA GLN A 115 5.31 5.41 0.04
C GLN A 115 5.34 4.14 -0.81
N ASP A 116 5.03 4.25 -2.10
CA ASP A 116 5.08 3.12 -3.02
C ASP A 116 6.50 2.60 -3.21
N ARG A 117 7.50 3.49 -3.22
CA ARG A 117 8.91 3.11 -3.21
C ARG A 117 9.29 2.31 -1.96
N GLN A 118 8.92 2.80 -0.76
CA GLN A 118 9.18 2.08 0.48
C GLN A 118 8.47 0.72 0.53
N ARG A 119 7.25 0.63 0.00
CA ARG A 119 6.53 -0.64 -0.12
C ARG A 119 7.21 -1.59 -1.10
N ALA A 120 7.69 -1.09 -2.23
CA ALA A 120 8.43 -1.91 -3.20
C ALA A 120 9.72 -2.47 -2.59
N GLU A 121 10.48 -1.66 -1.85
CA GLU A 121 11.68 -2.11 -1.14
C GLU A 121 11.36 -3.22 -0.11
N ARG A 122 10.26 -3.08 0.66
CA ARG A 122 9.80 -4.13 1.58
C ARG A 122 9.33 -5.39 0.85
N ASN A 123 8.60 -5.25 -0.24
CA ASN A 123 8.13 -6.39 -1.03
C ASN A 123 9.31 -7.18 -1.61
N VAL A 124 10.38 -6.51 -2.06
CA VAL A 124 11.59 -7.20 -2.51
C VAL A 124 12.21 -8.01 -1.36
N ALA A 125 12.32 -7.42 -0.17
CA ALA A 125 12.83 -8.12 1.01
C ALA A 125 11.95 -9.32 1.42
N ASP A 126 10.62 -9.17 1.38
CA ASP A 126 9.68 -10.25 1.70
C ASP A 126 9.76 -11.40 0.69
N VAL A 127 9.89 -11.09 -0.60
CA VAL A 127 10.08 -12.09 -1.65
C VAL A 127 11.42 -12.82 -1.48
N GLU A 128 12.49 -12.11 -1.16
CA GLU A 128 13.79 -12.72 -0.87
C GLU A 128 13.72 -13.64 0.36
N TYR A 129 13.01 -13.22 1.41
CA TYR A 129 12.78 -14.03 2.60
C TYR A 129 12.01 -15.31 2.28
N LEU A 130 10.87 -15.18 1.58
CA LEU A 130 10.06 -16.32 1.15
C LEU A 130 10.84 -17.26 0.22
N ALA A 131 11.68 -16.73 -0.67
CA ALA A 131 12.53 -17.55 -1.53
C ALA A 131 13.53 -18.38 -0.71
N ARG A 132 14.16 -17.79 0.32
CA ARG A 132 15.06 -18.53 1.23
C ARG A 132 14.31 -19.60 2.02
N GLU A 133 13.11 -19.29 2.50
CA GLU A 133 12.29 -20.23 3.26
C GLU A 133 11.80 -21.40 2.39
N VAL A 134 11.43 -21.14 1.13
CA VAL A 134 11.07 -22.20 0.18
C VAL A 134 12.27 -23.10 -0.14
N VAL A 135 13.48 -22.54 -0.25
CA VAL A 135 14.70 -23.33 -0.47
C VAL A 135 15.02 -24.19 0.74
N SER A 136 14.91 -23.67 1.97
CA SER A 136 15.14 -24.45 3.19
C SER A 136 14.13 -25.59 3.34
N LEU A 137 12.84 -25.32 3.10
CA LEU A 137 11.78 -26.32 3.08
C LEU A 137 12.04 -27.41 2.02
N ARG A 138 12.48 -27.02 0.81
CA ARG A 138 12.82 -27.98 -0.26
C ARG A 138 13.98 -28.89 0.14
N LEU A 139 15.01 -28.36 0.80
CA LEU A 139 16.16 -29.15 1.26
C LEU A 139 15.72 -30.15 2.32
N GLN A 140 14.93 -29.72 3.31
CA GLN A 140 14.39 -30.62 4.33
C GLN A 140 13.54 -31.74 3.71
N MET A 141 12.64 -31.42 2.75
CA MET A 141 11.84 -32.42 2.04
C MET A 141 12.69 -33.41 1.23
N LYS A 142 13.80 -32.95 0.64
CA LYS A 142 14.72 -33.83 -0.10
C LYS A 142 15.34 -34.90 0.80
N ASP A 143 15.66 -34.55 2.05
CA ASP A 143 16.29 -35.48 2.99
C ASP A 143 15.31 -36.58 3.42
N VAL A 144 14.04 -36.24 3.69
CA VAL A 144 13.00 -37.23 4.10
C VAL A 144 12.54 -38.13 2.95
N ALA A 145 12.59 -37.63 1.71
CA ALA A 145 12.18 -38.39 0.52
C ALA A 145 13.36 -39.00 -0.25
N SER A 146 14.54 -39.12 0.39
CA SER A 146 15.70 -39.70 -0.28
C SER A 146 15.44 -41.18 -0.58
N LYS A 147 15.72 -41.59 -1.82
CA LYS A 147 15.45 -42.94 -2.35
C LYS A 147 16.04 -44.04 -1.46
N ASP A 148 17.15 -43.76 -0.81
CA ASP A 148 17.82 -44.71 0.09
C ASP A 148 17.08 -44.88 1.41
N PHE A 149 16.44 -43.84 1.95
CA PHE A 149 15.54 -43.96 3.10
C PHE A 149 14.30 -44.80 2.75
N ILE A 150 13.65 -44.49 1.63
CA ILE A 150 12.49 -45.25 1.15
C ILE A 150 12.87 -46.71 0.87
N ARG A 151 14.04 -46.95 0.27
CA ARG A 151 14.55 -48.31 -0.02
C ARG A 151 14.92 -49.06 1.26
N ALA A 152 15.52 -48.39 2.24
CA ALA A 152 15.82 -48.99 3.54
C ALA A 152 14.53 -49.40 4.24
N GLU A 153 13.51 -48.54 4.23
CA GLU A 153 12.27 -48.82 4.92
C GLU A 153 11.43 -49.89 4.21
N LEU A 154 11.42 -49.90 2.87
CA LEU A 154 10.84 -51.02 2.09
C LEU A 154 11.52 -52.35 2.38
N ARG A 155 12.85 -52.38 2.55
CA ARG A 155 13.58 -53.60 2.91
C ARG A 155 13.25 -54.06 4.32
N GLN A 156 13.21 -53.14 5.28
CA GLN A 156 12.86 -53.45 6.65
C GLN A 156 11.44 -54.03 6.75
N LEU A 157 10.47 -53.42 6.05
CA LEU A 157 9.10 -53.93 5.99
C LEU A 157 9.01 -55.29 5.29
N LEU A 158 9.78 -55.52 4.22
CA LEU A 158 9.86 -56.83 3.55
C LEU A 158 10.45 -57.90 4.48
N GLU A 159 11.51 -57.58 5.20
CA GLU A 159 12.17 -58.51 6.12
C GLU A 159 11.29 -58.84 7.34
N GLU A 160 10.48 -57.88 7.81
CA GLU A 160 9.47 -58.15 8.84
C GLU A 160 8.36 -59.09 8.33
N LEU A 161 7.98 -58.99 7.05
CA LEU A 161 7.03 -59.90 6.42
C LEU A 161 7.61 -61.31 6.23
N ASP A 162 8.83 -61.43 5.72
CA ASP A 162 9.53 -62.72 5.58
C ASP A 162 9.66 -63.43 6.94
N ARG A 163 10.01 -62.68 8.00
CA ARG A 163 10.11 -63.21 9.36
C ARG A 163 8.76 -63.65 9.96
N ARG A 164 7.64 -63.11 9.47
CA ARG A 164 6.29 -63.56 9.86
C ARG A 164 5.85 -64.81 9.10
N ASP A 165 6.30 -64.96 7.85
CA ASP A 165 5.98 -66.12 7.01
C ASP A 165 6.88 -67.34 7.32
N ASP A 166 8.03 -67.16 7.98
CA ASP A 166 8.95 -68.23 8.40
C ASP A 166 9.08 -68.34 9.95
N PRO A 167 8.09 -68.94 10.64
CA PRO A 167 8.14 -69.13 12.11
C PRO A 167 9.12 -70.22 12.58
N GLU A 168 9.77 -70.98 11.68
CA GLU A 168 10.63 -72.11 12.06
C GLU A 168 12.06 -71.72 12.47
N ALA A 169 12.48 -70.47 12.24
CA ALA A 169 13.84 -70.00 12.56
C ALA A 169 14.06 -69.67 14.05
N ASP A 170 13.01 -69.33 14.80
CA ASP A 170 13.14 -68.90 16.21
C ASP A 170 13.33 -70.11 17.17
N ASP A 171 12.88 -71.30 16.77
CA ASP A 171 13.04 -72.52 17.56
C ASP A 171 14.47 -73.10 17.49
N ALA A 172 15.21 -72.84 16.41
CA ALA A 172 16.55 -73.39 16.21
C ALA A 172 17.65 -72.67 17.03
N GLU A 173 17.53 -71.37 17.27
CA GLU A 173 18.52 -70.60 18.05
C GLU A 173 18.41 -70.84 19.57
N GLY A 174 17.21 -71.16 20.07
CA GLY A 174 16.98 -71.53 21.47
C GLY A 174 17.60 -72.88 21.86
N GLU A 175 17.69 -73.81 20.92
CA GLU A 175 18.13 -75.18 21.19
C GLU A 175 19.66 -75.35 21.11
N GLY A 176 20.33 -74.56 20.25
CA GLY A 176 21.80 -74.54 20.15
C GLY A 176 22.51 -74.02 21.41
N ARG A 177 21.88 -73.07 22.11
CA ARG A 177 22.43 -72.44 23.33
C ARG A 177 22.33 -73.35 24.58
N ARG A 178 21.42 -74.33 24.57
CA ARG A 178 21.30 -75.33 25.65
C ARG A 178 22.37 -76.43 25.55
N ARG A 179 22.87 -76.72 24.35
CA ARG A 179 23.87 -77.79 24.13
C ARG A 179 25.30 -77.38 24.45
N THR A 180 25.63 -76.09 24.40
CA THR A 180 26.97 -75.57 24.67
C THR A 180 27.30 -75.45 26.16
N HIS A 181 26.31 -75.45 27.05
CA HIS A 181 26.51 -75.37 28.50
C HIS A 181 26.58 -76.73 29.23
N ALA A 182 26.42 -77.84 28.50
CA ALA A 182 26.31 -79.19 29.07
C ALA A 182 27.56 -80.06 28.89
N ARG A 183 28.75 -79.48 28.67
CA ARG A 183 29.99 -80.24 28.47
C ARG A 183 31.14 -79.75 29.34
#